data_AF-A0AAN1PMW4-F1
#
_entry.id   AF-A0AAN1PMW4-F1
#
_cell.length_a   1.000
_cell.length_b   1.000
_cell.length_c   1.000
_cell.angle_alpha   90.00
_cell.angle_beta   90.00
_cell.angle_gamma   90.00
#
_symmetry.space_group_name_H-M   'P 1'
#
loop_
_entity.id
_entity.type
_entity.pdbx_description
1 polymer ?
#
loop_
_entity_poly.entity_id
_entity_poly.type
_entity_poly.pdbx_seq_one_letter_code
_entity_poly.pdbx_strand_id
1 'polypeptide(L)'
;MTEDRHKVIDSTIKVLGFLGVIATLAVGGCQYSSTMEKEFKKPFWEAQLKVCIEASDAASKLADASADKIGEEEIENLFTIYYGKAQLLLDSHVVKAIGDMGSRAVRCNSGTYDKNDCIRPLFNSDAMKVSQHCRNMLTESWDESLKKLDSEKLVADFTN
;
A
#
# COMPACT_ATOMS: atom_id res chain seq x y z
N MET A 1 -7.98 -3.05 67.45
CA MET A 1 -7.92 -3.31 65.99
C MET A 1 -6.90 -4.43 65.82
N THR A 2 -7.35 -5.64 65.48
CA THR A 2 -6.58 -6.89 65.68
C THR A 2 -5.51 -7.08 64.60
N GLU A 3 -4.31 -7.50 65.02
CA GLU A 3 -3.10 -7.73 64.23
C GLU A 3 -3.35 -8.58 62.97
N ASP A 4 -4.26 -9.55 63.05
CA ASP A 4 -4.64 -10.43 61.93
C ASP A 4 -5.31 -9.67 60.78
N ARG A 5 -6.10 -8.64 61.09
CA ARG A 5 -6.74 -7.82 60.05
C ARG A 5 -5.71 -7.00 59.28
N HIS A 6 -4.62 -6.58 59.92
CA HIS A 6 -3.49 -5.93 59.25
C HIS A 6 -2.71 -6.90 58.36
N LYS A 7 -2.49 -8.15 58.81
CA LYS A 7 -1.81 -9.19 58.00
C LYS A 7 -2.59 -9.57 56.74
N VAL A 8 -3.92 -9.64 56.83
CA VAL A 8 -4.80 -9.93 55.68
C VAL A 8 -4.79 -8.77 54.68
N ILE A 9 -4.86 -7.52 55.15
CA ILE A 9 -4.80 -6.34 54.29
C ILE A 9 -3.42 -6.24 53.60
N ASP A 10 -2.33 -6.43 54.34
CA ASP A 10 -0.96 -6.41 53.79
C ASP A 10 -0.73 -7.53 52.75
N SER A 11 -1.21 -8.76 53.02
CA SER A 11 -1.17 -9.85 52.03
C SER A 11 -1.98 -9.53 50.78
N THR A 12 -3.16 -8.94 50.94
CA THR A 12 -4.02 -8.58 49.80
C THR A 12 -3.37 -7.51 48.93
N ILE A 13 -2.75 -6.48 49.53
CA ILE A 13 -2.02 -5.43 48.82
C ILE A 13 -0.83 -6.02 48.05
N LYS A 14 -0.06 -6.93 48.66
CA LYS A 14 1.07 -7.60 47.99
C LYS A 14 0.64 -8.44 46.79
N VAL A 15 -0.45 -9.21 46.93
CA VAL A 15 -0.99 -10.03 45.84
C VAL A 15 -1.51 -9.15 44.70
N LEU A 16 -2.26 -8.10 45.00
CA LEU A 16 -2.75 -7.15 43.99
C LEU A 16 -1.59 -6.41 43.31
N GLY A 17 -0.55 -6.02 44.06
CA GLY A 17 0.65 -5.42 43.51
C GLY A 17 1.37 -6.35 42.53
N PHE A 18 1.53 -7.63 42.90
CA PHE A 18 2.18 -8.62 42.03
C PHE A 18 1.37 -8.92 40.76
N LEU A 19 0.05 -9.06 40.88
CA LEU A 19 -0.85 -9.20 39.73
C LEU A 19 -0.80 -7.97 38.83
N GLY A 20 -0.72 -6.78 39.42
CA GLY A 20 -0.53 -5.52 38.70
C GLY A 20 0.74 -5.57 37.84
N VAL A 21 1.89 -5.93 38.41
CA VAL A 21 3.15 -6.03 37.67
C VAL A 21 3.07 -7.04 36.52
N ILE A 22 2.47 -8.22 36.75
CA ILE A 22 2.29 -9.23 35.69
C ILE A 22 1.42 -8.68 34.56
N ALA A 23 0.31 -8.02 34.88
CA ALA A 23 -0.56 -7.43 33.89
C ALA A 23 0.16 -6.35 33.07
N THR A 24 0.93 -5.46 33.71
CA THR A 24 1.69 -4.41 33.01
C THR A 24 2.77 -5.01 32.09
N LEU A 25 3.46 -6.08 32.53
CA LEU A 25 4.44 -6.78 31.70
C LEU A 25 3.79 -7.47 30.50
N ALA A 26 2.63 -8.10 30.68
CA ALA A 26 1.89 -8.75 29.59
C ALA A 26 1.40 -7.73 28.55
N VAL A 27 0.84 -6.59 29.01
CA VAL A 27 0.42 -5.50 28.13
C VAL A 27 1.62 -4.88 27.42
N GLY A 28 2.71 -4.61 28.14
CA GLY A 28 3.94 -4.08 27.57
C GLY A 28 4.55 -5.00 26.52
N GLY A 29 4.55 -6.31 26.75
CA GLY A 29 5.02 -7.30 25.77
C GLY A 29 4.15 -7.35 24.51
N CYS A 30 2.82 -7.34 24.66
CA CYS A 30 1.91 -7.29 23.52
C CYS A 30 2.08 -6.00 22.71
N GLN A 31 2.17 -4.85 23.40
CA GLN A 31 2.36 -3.55 22.77
C GLN A 31 3.70 -3.48 22.05
N TYR A 32 4.78 -3.94 22.68
CA TYR A 32 6.12 -3.98 22.08
C TYR A 32 6.15 -4.83 20.80
N SER A 33 5.57 -6.03 20.83
CA SER A 33 5.48 -6.89 19.64
C SER A 33 4.70 -6.21 18.51
N SER A 34 3.59 -5.54 18.83
CA SER A 34 2.78 -4.83 17.83
C SER A 34 3.49 -3.60 17.25
N THR A 35 4.27 -2.89 18.06
CA THR A 35 5.04 -1.70 17.64
C THR A 35 6.23 -2.09 16.79
N MET A 36 7.00 -3.10 17.20
CA MET A 36 8.12 -3.62 16.41
C MET A 36 7.66 -4.06 15.02
N GLU A 37 6.56 -4.78 14.95
CA GLU A 37 5.95 -5.19 13.67
C GLU A 37 5.63 -3.99 12.77
N LYS A 38 5.04 -2.92 13.33
CA LYS A 38 4.76 -1.69 12.58
C LYS A 38 6.03 -0.97 12.14
N GLU A 39 7.06 -0.91 12.99
CA GLU A 39 8.33 -0.27 12.66
C GLU A 39 9.08 -0.98 11.53
N PHE A 40 9.00 -2.32 11.44
CA PHE A 40 9.58 -3.06 10.33
C PHE A 40 8.80 -2.92 9.01
N LYS A 41 7.47 -2.78 9.08
CA LYS A 41 6.61 -2.61 7.89
C LYS A 41 6.63 -1.20 7.32
N LYS A 42 6.86 -0.20 8.18
CA LYS A 42 6.79 1.21 7.82
C LYS A 42 7.65 1.57 6.60
N PRO A 43 8.92 1.16 6.47
CA PRO A 43 9.74 1.46 5.29
C PRO A 43 9.15 0.89 3.99
N PHE A 44 8.58 -0.31 4.06
CA PHE A 44 7.93 -0.94 2.91
C PHE A 44 6.68 -0.16 2.49
N TRP A 45 5.80 0.17 3.44
CA TRP A 45 4.59 0.95 3.16
C TRP A 45 4.88 2.36 2.66
N GLU A 46 5.92 3.02 3.19
CA GLU A 46 6.38 4.32 2.70
C GLU A 46 6.89 4.21 1.25
N ALA A 47 7.60 3.13 0.92
CA ALA A 47 8.01 2.86 -0.45
C ALA A 47 6.80 2.61 -1.37
N GLN A 48 5.83 1.80 -0.96
CA GLN A 48 4.59 1.58 -1.72
C GLN A 48 3.83 2.89 -1.97
N LEU A 49 3.66 3.71 -0.92
CA LEU A 49 2.99 5.01 -1.01
C LEU A 49 3.73 5.93 -2.00
N LYS A 50 5.06 5.99 -1.91
CA LYS A 50 5.88 6.80 -2.81
C LYS A 50 5.69 6.37 -4.26
N VAL A 51 5.78 5.07 -4.56
CA VAL A 51 5.59 4.58 -5.94
C VAL A 51 4.17 4.85 -6.42
N CYS A 52 3.16 4.69 -5.56
CA CYS A 52 1.78 5.01 -5.91
C CYS A 52 1.56 6.48 -6.25
N ILE A 53 2.18 7.40 -5.50
CA ILE A 53 2.15 8.84 -5.82
C ILE A 53 2.83 9.09 -7.17
N GLU A 54 4.02 8.53 -7.39
CA GLU A 54 4.76 8.68 -8.64
C GLU A 54 4.00 8.12 -9.85
N ALA A 55 3.35 6.96 -9.71
CA ALA A 55 2.50 6.35 -10.74
C ALA A 55 1.26 7.20 -11.04
N SER A 56 0.60 7.70 -9.99
CA SER A 56 -0.59 8.56 -10.13
C SER A 56 -0.25 9.89 -10.81
N ASP A 57 0.90 10.49 -10.47
CA ASP A 57 1.38 11.72 -11.09
C ASP A 57 1.75 11.51 -12.57
N ALA A 58 2.46 10.41 -12.90
CA ALA A 58 2.80 10.09 -14.28
C ALA A 58 1.54 9.81 -15.12
N ALA A 59 0.58 9.07 -14.57
CA ALA A 59 -0.70 8.81 -15.22
C ALA A 59 -1.49 10.12 -15.44
N SER A 60 -1.53 11.01 -14.46
CA SER A 60 -2.18 12.32 -14.57
C SER A 60 -1.57 13.17 -15.69
N LYS A 61 -0.23 13.24 -15.77
CA LYS A 61 0.48 13.96 -16.84
C LYS A 61 0.20 13.37 -18.22
N LEU A 62 0.21 12.04 -18.33
CA LEU A 62 -0.12 11.36 -19.58
C LEU A 62 -1.57 11.65 -20.01
N ALA A 63 -2.51 11.70 -19.06
CA ALA A 63 -3.89 12.07 -19.33
C ALA A 63 -4.05 13.52 -19.77
N ASP A 64 -3.28 14.45 -19.20
CA ASP A 64 -3.29 15.85 -19.65
C ASP A 64 -2.71 15.99 -21.07
N ALA A 65 -1.58 15.35 -21.35
CA ALA A 65 -0.93 15.34 -22.66
C ALA A 65 -1.80 14.71 -23.77
N SER A 66 -2.71 13.81 -23.42
CA SER A 66 -3.64 13.17 -24.37
C SER A 66 -4.64 14.13 -25.04
N ALA A 67 -4.74 15.38 -24.56
CA ALA A 67 -5.56 16.41 -25.18
C ALA A 67 -5.09 16.80 -26.58
N ASP A 68 -3.77 16.80 -26.79
CA ASP A 68 -3.15 17.29 -28.02
C ASP A 68 -2.42 16.13 -28.72
N LYS A 69 -1.19 15.85 -28.26
CA LYS A 69 -0.34 14.76 -28.73
C LYS A 69 0.33 14.15 -27.52
N ILE A 70 0.21 12.84 -27.39
CA ILE A 70 0.88 12.11 -26.33
C ILE A 70 2.38 12.13 -26.62
N GLY A 71 3.16 12.82 -25.79
CA GLY A 71 4.61 12.83 -25.92
C GLY A 71 5.22 11.48 -25.58
N GLU A 72 6.36 11.18 -26.21
CA GLU A 72 7.11 9.95 -25.90
C GLU A 72 7.65 9.98 -24.47
N GLU A 73 7.95 11.16 -23.93
CA GLU A 73 8.46 11.35 -22.58
C GLU A 73 7.45 10.91 -21.51
N GLU A 74 6.16 11.25 -21.65
CA GLU A 74 5.13 10.85 -20.69
C GLU A 74 4.91 9.34 -20.70
N ILE A 75 4.98 8.73 -21.89
CA ILE A 75 4.89 7.26 -22.05
C ILE A 75 6.10 6.58 -21.41
N GLU A 76 7.31 7.07 -21.69
CA GLU A 76 8.55 6.52 -21.14
C GLU A 76 8.60 6.66 -19.61
N ASN A 77 8.17 7.80 -19.07
CA ASN A 77 8.04 8.02 -17.63
C ASN A 77 7.11 6.99 -16.99
N LEU A 78 5.93 6.76 -17.59
CA LEU A 78 4.98 5.77 -17.11
C LEU A 78 5.55 4.35 -17.19
N PHE A 79 6.24 4.00 -18.28
CA PHE A 79 6.83 2.67 -18.43
C PHE A 79 8.04 2.42 -17.54
N THR A 80 8.83 3.45 -17.24
CA THR A 80 9.93 3.34 -16.28
C THR A 80 9.41 2.98 -14.89
N ILE A 81 8.25 3.52 -14.51
CA ILE A 81 7.54 3.11 -13.29
C ILE A 81 7.04 1.68 -13.43
N TYR A 82 6.34 1.37 -14.53
CA TYR A 82 5.71 0.06 -14.80
C TYR A 82 6.69 -1.10 -14.78
N TYR A 83 7.81 -1.02 -15.50
CA TYR A 83 8.80 -2.11 -15.60
C TYR A 83 9.77 -2.17 -14.42
N GLY A 84 9.88 -1.09 -13.65
CA GLY A 84 10.78 -1.00 -12.50
C GLY A 84 10.06 -1.14 -11.17
N LYS A 85 9.97 -0.01 -10.47
CA LYS A 85 9.48 0.07 -9.09
C LYS A 85 8.03 -0.41 -8.89
N ALA A 86 7.17 -0.36 -9.91
CA ALA A 86 5.81 -0.91 -9.81
C ALA A 86 5.80 -2.44 -9.67
N GLN A 87 6.62 -3.18 -10.44
CA GLN A 87 6.72 -4.65 -10.34
C GLN A 87 7.21 -5.11 -8.97
N LEU A 88 8.03 -4.30 -8.31
CA LEU A 88 8.63 -4.65 -7.03
C LEU A 88 7.70 -4.40 -5.84
N LEU A 89 6.90 -3.34 -5.91
CA LEU A 89 6.24 -2.76 -4.73
C LEU A 89 4.71 -2.72 -4.83
N LEU A 90 4.14 -2.82 -6.02
CA LEU A 90 2.69 -2.68 -6.22
C LEU A 90 2.04 -4.03 -6.53
N ASP A 91 0.74 -4.12 -6.25
CA ASP A 91 -0.04 -5.30 -6.59
C ASP A 91 -0.31 -5.42 -8.10
N SER A 92 -0.84 -6.57 -8.50
CA SER A 92 -1.16 -6.87 -9.91
C SER A 92 -2.22 -5.93 -10.49
N HIS A 93 -3.15 -5.41 -9.68
CA HIS A 93 -4.20 -4.51 -10.15
C HIS A 93 -3.66 -3.13 -10.51
N VAL A 94 -2.79 -2.57 -9.68
CA VAL A 94 -2.12 -1.29 -9.94
C VAL A 94 -1.18 -1.43 -11.13
N VAL A 95 -0.36 -2.49 -11.16
CA VAL A 95 0.56 -2.76 -12.27
C VAL A 95 -0.22 -2.86 -13.59
N LYS A 96 -1.31 -3.64 -13.61
CA LYS A 96 -2.17 -3.78 -14.78
C LYS A 96 -2.76 -2.44 -15.23
N ALA A 97 -3.27 -1.63 -14.31
CA ALA A 97 -3.83 -0.32 -14.66
C ALA A 97 -2.80 0.61 -15.32
N ILE A 98 -1.56 0.63 -14.81
CA ILE A 98 -0.46 1.38 -15.41
C ILE A 98 -0.13 0.84 -16.81
N GLY A 99 -0.02 -0.48 -16.94
CA GLY A 99 0.30 -1.16 -18.21
C GLY A 99 -0.78 -0.95 -19.29
N ASP A 100 -2.05 -1.03 -18.91
CA ASP A 100 -3.20 -0.79 -19.80
C ASP A 100 -3.19 0.65 -20.33
N MET A 101 -2.93 1.63 -19.46
CA MET A 101 -2.85 3.04 -19.84
C MET A 101 -1.66 3.31 -20.78
N GLY A 102 -0.47 2.80 -20.45
CA GLY A 102 0.71 2.94 -21.30
C GLY A 102 0.53 2.25 -22.66
N SER A 103 -0.10 1.08 -22.67
CA SER A 103 -0.42 0.35 -23.91
C SER A 103 -1.38 1.11 -24.80
N ARG A 104 -2.42 1.75 -24.22
CA ARG A 104 -3.33 2.64 -24.97
C ARG A 104 -2.53 3.80 -25.59
N ALA A 105 -1.66 4.44 -24.82
CA ALA A 105 -0.86 5.57 -25.30
C ALA A 105 0.02 5.21 -26.51
N VAL A 106 0.75 4.09 -26.45
CA VAL A 106 1.57 3.60 -27.57
C VAL A 106 0.72 3.28 -28.79
N ARG A 107 -0.43 2.65 -28.61
CA ARG A 107 -1.33 2.29 -29.72
C ARG A 107 -1.94 3.52 -30.39
N CYS A 108 -2.27 4.54 -29.60
CA CYS A 108 -2.71 5.84 -30.10
C CYS A 108 -1.62 6.55 -30.90
N ASN A 109 -0.37 6.56 -30.42
CA ASN A 109 0.74 7.18 -31.14
C ASN A 109 1.15 6.43 -32.42
N SER A 110 1.03 5.10 -32.43
CA SER A 110 1.33 4.28 -33.62
C SER A 110 0.21 4.27 -34.66
N GLY A 111 -0.95 4.87 -34.38
CA GLY A 111 -2.11 4.86 -35.27
C GLY A 111 -2.77 3.47 -35.40
N THR A 112 -2.50 2.56 -34.45
CA THR A 112 -3.08 1.21 -34.44
C THR A 112 -4.43 1.14 -33.71
N TYR A 113 -4.83 2.21 -33.02
CA TYR A 113 -6.13 2.37 -32.37
C TYR A 113 -7.09 3.25 -33.16
N ASP A 114 -8.39 3.04 -32.97
CA ASP A 114 -9.42 3.94 -33.48
C ASP A 114 -9.28 5.31 -32.79
N LYS A 115 -9.53 6.40 -33.51
CA LYS A 115 -9.47 7.76 -32.95
C LYS A 115 -10.43 7.95 -31.77
N ASN A 116 -11.54 7.21 -31.74
CA ASN A 116 -12.50 7.22 -30.64
C ASN A 116 -11.94 6.60 -29.36
N ASP A 117 -10.91 5.75 -29.46
CA ASP A 117 -10.23 5.14 -28.32
C ASP A 117 -9.04 5.98 -27.81
N CYS A 118 -8.72 7.07 -28.52
CA CYS A 118 -7.62 7.98 -28.25
C CYS A 118 -8.12 9.36 -27.81
N ILE A 119 -9.17 9.38 -26.99
CA ILE A 119 -9.78 10.61 -26.47
C ILE A 119 -9.38 10.86 -25.01
N ARG A 120 -9.20 12.13 -24.66
CA ARG A 120 -8.84 12.57 -23.30
C ARG A 120 -9.72 11.98 -22.17
N PRO A 121 -11.06 11.85 -22.31
CA PRO A 121 -11.87 11.24 -21.26
C PRO A 121 -11.48 9.80 -20.90
N LEU A 122 -11.00 9.01 -21.87
CA LEU A 122 -10.54 7.64 -21.62
C LEU A 122 -9.23 7.65 -20.83
N PHE A 123 -8.29 8.52 -21.18
CA PHE A 123 -7.05 8.67 -20.41
C PHE A 123 -7.29 9.22 -19.01
N ASN A 124 -8.23 10.16 -18.85
CA ASN A 124 -8.67 10.62 -17.52
C ASN A 124 -9.22 9.45 -16.69
N SER A 125 -10.05 8.60 -17.30
CA SER A 125 -10.57 7.41 -16.62
C SER A 125 -9.46 6.43 -16.24
N ASP A 126 -8.47 6.21 -17.11
CA ASP A 126 -7.37 5.30 -16.84
C ASP A 126 -6.45 5.84 -15.73
N ALA A 127 -6.17 7.15 -15.72
CA ALA A 127 -5.44 7.80 -14.63
C ALA A 127 -6.19 7.70 -13.29
N MET A 128 -7.52 7.85 -13.30
CA MET A 128 -8.34 7.63 -12.10
C MET A 128 -8.27 6.18 -11.62
N LYS A 129 -8.28 5.19 -12.51
CA LYS A 129 -8.14 3.77 -12.14
C LYS A 129 -6.80 3.50 -11.45
N VAL A 130 -5.69 4.04 -11.97
CA VAL A 130 -4.36 3.91 -11.32
C VAL A 130 -4.43 4.40 -9.87
N SER A 131 -4.96 5.60 -9.65
CA SER A 131 -5.11 6.19 -8.31
C SER A 131 -6.04 5.37 -7.40
N GLN A 132 -7.15 4.86 -7.95
CA GLN A 132 -8.12 4.05 -7.20
C GLN A 132 -7.55 2.70 -6.78
N HIS A 133 -6.86 2.00 -7.68
CA HIS A 133 -6.19 0.76 -7.36
C HIS A 133 -5.08 0.99 -6.32
N CYS A 134 -4.30 2.05 -6.47
CA CYS A 134 -3.30 2.42 -5.46
C CYS A 134 -3.91 2.67 -4.08
N ARG A 135 -5.02 3.41 -4.02
CA ARG A 135 -5.74 3.63 -2.76
C ARG A 135 -6.24 2.32 -2.14
N ASN A 136 -6.79 1.42 -2.95
CA ASN A 136 -7.31 0.14 -2.45
C ASN A 136 -6.18 -0.73 -1.91
N MET A 137 -5.10 -0.88 -2.68
CA MET A 137 -3.89 -1.61 -2.28
C MET A 137 -3.32 -1.08 -0.96
N LEU A 138 -3.18 0.24 -0.82
CA LEU A 138 -2.66 0.87 0.41
C LEU A 138 -3.61 0.67 1.60
N THR A 139 -4.93 0.73 1.36
CA THR A 139 -5.92 0.51 2.42
C THR A 139 -5.88 -0.94 2.92
N GLU A 140 -5.76 -1.90 2.00
CA GLU A 140 -5.63 -3.32 2.34
C GLU A 140 -4.30 -3.60 3.04
N SER A 141 -3.19 -3.07 2.51
CA SER A 141 -1.85 -3.35 3.05
C SER A 141 -1.61 -2.74 4.44
N TRP A 142 -2.31 -1.64 4.76
CA TRP A 142 -2.20 -0.99 6.07
C TRP A 142 -3.09 -1.62 7.16
N ASP A 143 -4.08 -2.44 6.77
CA ASP A 143 -4.99 -3.14 7.69
C ASP A 143 -4.53 -4.59 8.00
N GLU A 144 -3.57 -5.14 7.24
CA GLU A 144 -3.10 -6.53 7.41
C GLU A 144 -1.93 -6.73 8.41
N SER A 145 -1.98 -7.83 9.18
CA SER A 145 -0.90 -8.27 10.11
C SER A 145 0.22 -9.05 9.39
N LEU A 146 1.45 -9.05 9.93
CA LEU A 146 2.68 -9.63 9.34
C LEU A 146 2.53 -11.13 9.15
N LYS A 147 1.74 -11.78 10.00
CA LYS A 147 1.43 -13.20 9.88
C LYS A 147 0.57 -13.53 8.64
N LYS A 148 -0.09 -12.53 8.04
CA LYS A 148 -0.88 -12.67 6.80
C LYS A 148 -0.16 -12.21 5.54
N LEU A 149 0.88 -11.38 5.68
CA LEU A 149 1.89 -11.14 4.64
C LEU A 149 2.79 -12.38 4.51
N ASP A 150 2.20 -13.55 4.27
CA ASP A 150 2.96 -14.71 3.84
C ASP A 150 3.38 -14.51 2.39
N SER A 151 4.63 -14.88 2.11
CA SER A 151 5.33 -14.74 0.84
C SER A 151 4.52 -15.16 -0.39
N GLU A 152 3.57 -16.09 -0.26
CA GLU A 152 2.69 -16.55 -1.33
C GLU A 152 1.74 -15.47 -1.88
N LYS A 153 1.39 -14.44 -1.09
CA LYS A 153 0.50 -13.35 -1.55
C LYS A 153 1.22 -12.12 -2.10
N LEU A 154 2.54 -12.04 -1.91
CA LEU A 154 3.39 -10.98 -2.45
C LEU A 154 4.01 -11.38 -3.79
N VAL A 155 3.86 -12.63 -4.22
CA VAL A 155 4.19 -13.05 -5.58
C VAL A 155 3.14 -12.45 -6.51
N ALA A 156 3.59 -11.67 -7.49
CA ALA A 156 2.73 -11.23 -8.57
C ALA A 156 2.12 -12.47 -9.26
N ASP A 157 0.82 -12.67 -9.08
CA ASP A 157 0.08 -13.69 -9.80
C ASP A 157 -0.13 -13.20 -11.24
N PHE A 158 0.60 -13.82 -12.16
CA PHE A 158 0.49 -13.57 -13.60
C PHE A 158 -0.51 -14.52 -14.29
N THR A 159 -1.28 -15.30 -13.52
CA THR A 159 -2.28 -16.21 -14.09
C THR A 159 -3.66 -15.55 -14.21
N ASN A 160 -3.87 -14.97 -15.40
CA ASN A 160 -5.14 -14.62 -16.08
C ASN A 160 -6.06 -13.54 -15.47
#